data_AF-A0A9P4PDX3-F1
#
_entry.id   AF-A0A9P4PDX3-F1
#
_cell.length_a   1.000
_cell.length_b   1.000
_cell.length_c   1.000
_cell.angle_alpha   90.00
_cell.angle_beta   90.00
_cell.angle_gamma   90.00
#
_symmetry.space_group_name_H-M   'P 1'
#
loop_
_entity.id
_entity.type
_entity.pdbx_description
1 polymer ?
#
loop_
_entity_poly.entity_id
_entity_poly.type
_entity_poly.pdbx_seq_one_letter_code
_entity_poly.pdbx_strand_id
1 'polypeptide(L)'
;MSQNQPTSNESAMSTRGGFSSSGRDQSRSKPDEWSEVQDPNERRKIQNKLAQRRFRDKVREQKEEAERGVENQRRAGSSYTSPDPETIDQNRDLSGLPWGGISMKHIVETGKSREEKSQRSSRESSVYAAASRTGGSSR
;
A
#
# COMPACT_ATOMS: atom_id res chain seq x y z
N MET A 1 15.88 60.18 -11.56
CA MET A 1 14.79 60.28 -10.55
C MET A 1 13.58 59.50 -11.07
N SER A 2 12.80 58.90 -10.16
CA SER A 2 11.66 57.97 -10.35
C SER A 2 12.06 56.50 -10.51
N GLN A 3 12.19 55.67 -9.46
CA GLN A 3 11.19 55.07 -8.55
C GLN A 3 10.03 54.33 -9.26
N ASN A 4 10.01 52.99 -9.17
CA ASN A 4 9.00 52.24 -8.38
C ASN A 4 9.22 50.70 -8.36
N GLN A 5 9.51 50.19 -7.14
CA GLN A 5 9.07 48.96 -6.42
C GLN A 5 8.77 47.63 -7.16
N PRO A 6 9.34 46.49 -6.70
CA PRO A 6 8.69 45.18 -6.75
C PRO A 6 7.91 44.88 -5.45
N THR A 7 6.63 44.53 -5.58
CA THR A 7 5.77 44.11 -4.46
C THR A 7 6.05 42.65 -4.07
N SER A 8 6.38 42.45 -2.80
CA SER A 8 6.48 41.16 -2.10
C SER A 8 5.12 40.48 -1.99
N ASN A 9 5.00 39.28 -2.55
CA ASN A 9 3.80 38.45 -2.39
C ASN A 9 4.06 37.41 -1.31
N GLU A 10 3.60 37.73 -0.10
CA GLU A 10 3.66 36.89 1.09
C GLU A 10 2.56 35.84 0.99
N SER A 11 2.91 34.60 0.63
CA SER A 11 2.00 33.45 0.75
C SER A 11 2.32 32.71 2.04
N ALA A 12 1.74 33.19 3.13
CA ALA A 12 1.69 32.49 4.40
C ALA A 12 0.80 31.24 4.25
N MET A 13 1.41 30.08 3.99
CA MET A 13 0.71 28.80 4.09
C MET A 13 0.57 28.42 5.56
N SER A 14 -0.59 28.76 6.12
CA SER A 14 -1.04 28.27 7.42
C SER A 14 -1.35 26.77 7.31
N THR A 15 -0.42 25.90 7.70
CA THR A 15 -0.71 24.47 7.87
C THR A 15 -1.29 24.24 9.26
N ARG A 16 -2.59 24.45 9.40
CA ARG A 16 -3.40 23.87 10.48
C ARG A 16 -3.97 22.55 9.96
N GLY A 17 -3.47 21.45 10.49
CA GLY A 17 -3.97 20.11 10.19
C GLY A 17 -3.29 19.11 11.11
N GLY A 18 -3.88 18.92 12.28
CA GLY A 18 -3.36 18.03 13.30
C GLY A 18 -3.36 16.58 12.84
N PHE A 19 -2.21 15.92 12.98
CA PHE A 19 -2.15 14.51 13.33
C PHE A 19 -1.19 14.39 14.50
N SER A 20 -1.69 14.57 15.72
CA SER A 20 -1.00 14.03 16.88
C SER A 20 -1.05 12.50 16.74
N SER A 21 -0.01 11.93 16.13
CA SER A 21 0.28 10.49 16.19
C SER A 21 0.73 10.14 17.63
N SER A 22 -0.13 10.39 18.60
CA SER A 22 0.00 9.97 19.99
C SER A 22 -0.30 8.46 20.07
N GLY A 23 0.63 7.65 19.60
CA GLY A 23 0.44 6.19 19.58
C GLY A 23 1.71 5.36 19.43
N ARG A 24 2.90 5.97 19.44
CA ARG A 24 4.17 5.24 19.23
C ARG A 24 5.28 5.56 20.22
N ASP A 25 4.94 6.00 21.43
CA ASP A 25 5.93 6.09 22.52
C ASP A 25 5.78 4.94 23.54
N GLN A 26 5.85 3.69 23.04
CA GLN A 26 6.02 2.50 23.89
C GLN A 26 7.33 1.75 23.60
N SER A 27 8.26 2.33 22.84
CA SER A 27 9.47 1.63 22.40
C SER A 27 10.76 2.07 23.09
N ARG A 28 10.71 2.98 24.07
CA ARG A 28 11.81 3.06 25.03
C ARG A 28 11.63 1.88 25.97
N SER A 29 12.43 0.84 25.74
CA SER A 29 12.62 -0.36 26.54
C SER A 29 12.74 -0.01 28.02
N LYS A 30 11.61 0.19 28.68
CA LYS A 30 11.54 0.22 30.13
C LYS A 30 11.94 -1.18 30.58
N PRO A 31 12.89 -1.32 31.53
CA PRO A 31 13.13 -2.61 32.13
C PRO A 31 11.79 -3.17 32.62
N ASP A 32 11.56 -4.45 32.35
CA ASP A 32 10.32 -5.11 32.70
C ASP A 32 10.08 -4.91 34.21
N GLU A 33 9.06 -4.13 34.58
CA GLU A 33 8.80 -3.64 35.95
C GLU A 33 8.70 -4.78 36.99
N TRP A 34 8.51 -6.02 36.54
CA TRP A 34 8.45 -7.24 37.36
C TRP A 34 9.80 -7.92 37.61
N SER A 35 10.86 -7.53 36.88
CA SER A 35 12.19 -8.11 37.00
C SER A 35 12.96 -7.59 38.23
N GLU A 36 12.63 -6.38 38.68
CA GLU A 36 13.23 -5.71 39.85
C GLU A 36 12.48 -6.02 41.17
N VAL A 37 11.34 -6.72 41.10
CA VAL A 37 10.51 -7.07 42.26
C VAL A 37 11.07 -8.28 42.99
N GLN A 38 11.50 -8.08 44.23
CA GLN A 38 12.04 -9.13 45.11
C GLN A 38 10.97 -10.11 45.59
N ASP A 39 9.74 -9.63 45.84
CA ASP A 39 8.65 -10.45 46.36
C ASP A 39 8.00 -11.34 45.29
N PRO A 40 8.02 -12.68 45.44
CA PRO A 40 7.51 -13.60 44.42
C PRO A 40 6.02 -13.43 44.13
N ASN A 41 5.22 -13.15 45.16
CA ASN A 41 3.77 -12.97 45.03
C ASN A 41 3.42 -11.69 44.26
N GLU A 42 4.15 -10.61 44.50
CA GLU A 42 3.94 -9.33 43.82
C GLU A 42 4.37 -9.42 42.36
N ARG A 43 5.54 -10.05 42.11
CA ARG A 43 5.99 -10.37 40.76
C ARG A 43 4.95 -11.16 39.99
N ARG A 44 4.34 -12.18 40.61
CA ARG A 44 3.30 -12.99 39.96
C ARG A 44 2.05 -12.18 39.62
N LYS A 45 1.62 -11.25 40.48
CA LYS A 45 0.49 -10.35 40.22
C LYS A 45 0.77 -9.42 39.03
N ILE A 46 1.97 -8.84 38.96
CA ILE A 46 2.38 -7.95 37.86
C ILE A 46 2.43 -8.72 36.53
N GLN A 47 3.01 -9.92 36.53
CA GLN A 47 3.03 -10.78 35.36
C GLN A 47 1.62 -11.14 34.86
N ASN A 48 0.72 -11.57 35.75
CA ASN A 48 -0.66 -11.89 35.36
C ASN A 48 -1.38 -10.67 34.78
N LYS A 49 -1.21 -9.48 35.38
CA LYS A 49 -1.78 -8.24 34.89
C LYS A 49 -1.28 -7.91 33.47
N LEU A 50 0.02 -8.06 33.24
CA LEU A 50 0.62 -7.80 31.93
C LEU A 50 0.20 -8.85 30.89
N ALA A 51 0.22 -10.13 31.26
CA ALA A 51 -0.23 -11.21 30.40
C ALA A 51 -1.69 -11.02 29.97
N GLN A 52 -2.56 -10.62 30.91
CA GLN A 52 -3.96 -10.38 30.61
C GLN A 52 -4.17 -9.14 29.73
N ARG A 53 -3.39 -8.07 29.95
CA ARG A 53 -3.39 -6.91 29.06
C ARG A 53 -2.95 -7.30 27.64
N ARG A 54 -1.81 -7.99 27.50
CA ARG A 54 -1.30 -8.47 26.21
C ARG A 54 -2.27 -9.41 25.51
N PHE A 55 -2.91 -10.31 26.26
CA PHE A 55 -3.94 -11.19 25.73
C PHE A 55 -5.11 -10.39 25.15
N ARG A 56 -5.64 -9.42 25.90
CA ARG A 56 -6.76 -8.56 25.44
C ARG A 56 -6.35 -7.70 24.25
N ASP A 57 -5.12 -7.20 24.24
CA ASP A 57 -4.58 -6.41 23.13
C ASP A 57 -4.43 -7.28 21.87
N LYS A 58 -3.88 -8.49 22.00
CA LYS A 58 -3.77 -9.45 20.89
C LYS A 58 -5.13 -9.87 20.34
N VAL A 59 -6.13 -10.11 21.19
CA VAL A 59 -7.49 -10.43 20.75
C VAL A 59 -8.11 -9.26 19.96
N ARG A 60 -7.91 -8.02 20.42
CA ARG A 60 -8.38 -6.83 19.71
C ARG A 60 -7.67 -6.65 18.36
N GLU A 61 -6.36 -6.84 18.35
CA GLU A 61 -5.52 -6.76 17.15
C GLU A 61 -5.92 -7.83 16.12
N GLN A 62 -6.11 -9.09 16.53
CA GLN A 62 -6.56 -10.14 15.63
C GLN A 62 -7.93 -9.84 15.00
N LYS A 63 -8.85 -9.24 15.76
CA LYS A 63 -10.15 -8.81 15.22
C LYS A 63 -9.97 -7.72 14.16
N GLU A 64 -9.15 -6.71 14.46
CA GLU A 64 -8.87 -5.62 13.51
C GLU A 64 -8.11 -6.12 12.28
N GLU A 65 -7.16 -7.02 12.44
CA GLU A 65 -6.39 -7.62 11.36
C GLU A 65 -7.27 -8.46 10.44
N ALA A 66 -8.22 -9.23 11.00
CA ALA A 66 -9.19 -9.96 10.20
C ALA A 66 -10.10 -9.01 9.38
N GLU A 67 -10.60 -7.94 10.00
CA GLU A 67 -11.41 -6.92 9.33
C GLU A 67 -10.61 -6.22 8.22
N ARG A 68 -9.37 -5.81 8.52
CA ARG A 68 -8.46 -5.20 7.55
C ARG A 68 -8.11 -6.18 6.43
N GLY A 69 -7.94 -7.46 6.72
CA GLY A 69 -7.66 -8.50 5.74
C GLY A 69 -8.81 -8.69 4.75
N VAL A 70 -10.05 -8.77 5.24
CA VAL A 70 -11.25 -8.88 4.38
C VAL A 70 -11.41 -7.64 3.51
N GLU A 71 -11.28 -6.45 4.09
CA GLU A 71 -11.42 -5.20 3.33
C GLU A 71 -10.28 -5.02 2.33
N ASN A 72 -9.05 -5.40 2.69
CA ASN A 72 -7.93 -5.40 1.77
C ASN A 72 -8.14 -6.42 0.65
N GLN A 73 -8.61 -7.64 0.94
CA GLN A 73 -8.91 -8.62 -0.11
C GLN A 73 -9.98 -8.11 -1.08
N ARG A 74 -11.04 -7.46 -0.55
CA ARG A 74 -12.09 -6.83 -1.36
C ARG A 74 -11.53 -5.73 -2.27
N ARG A 75 -10.63 -4.88 -1.77
CA ARG A 75 -10.01 -3.79 -2.54
C ARG A 75 -8.89 -4.24 -3.46
N ALA A 76 -8.11 -5.25 -3.05
CA ALA A 76 -6.96 -5.78 -3.78
C ALA A 76 -7.40 -6.45 -5.08
N GLY A 77 -8.59 -7.05 -5.13
CA GLY A 77 -9.17 -7.60 -6.37
C GLY A 77 -9.28 -6.59 -7.51
N SER A 78 -9.27 -5.29 -7.22
CA SER A 78 -9.29 -4.22 -8.22
C SER A 78 -8.03 -3.35 -8.24
N SER A 79 -7.10 -3.51 -7.28
CA SER A 79 -5.96 -2.59 -7.11
C SER A 79 -4.75 -2.93 -7.97
N TYR A 80 -4.58 -4.20 -8.34
CA TYR A 80 -3.49 -4.67 -9.22
C TYR A 80 -3.97 -5.07 -10.61
N THR A 81 -5.27 -4.96 -10.89
CA THR A 81 -5.85 -5.29 -12.20
C THR A 81 -5.92 -4.04 -13.05
N SER A 82 -5.28 -4.06 -14.22
CA SER A 82 -5.45 -3.00 -15.21
C SER A 82 -6.95 -2.79 -15.50
N PRO A 83 -7.47 -1.54 -15.45
CA PRO A 83 -8.88 -1.28 -15.67
C PRO A 83 -9.31 -1.76 -17.06
N ASP A 84 -10.58 -2.13 -17.21
CA ASP A 84 -11.09 -2.60 -18.48
C ASP A 84 -11.38 -1.42 -19.42
N PRO A 85 -10.87 -1.40 -20.67
CA PRO A 85 -11.06 -0.26 -21.57
C PRO A 85 -12.53 0.09 -21.84
N GLU A 86 -13.46 -0.87 -21.71
CA GLU A 86 -14.90 -0.64 -21.87
C GLU A 86 -15.56 0.05 -20.66
N THR A 87 -14.92 0.01 -19.49
CA THR A 87 -15.42 0.66 -18.26
C THR A 87 -14.89 2.08 -18.07
N ILE A 88 -13.93 2.49 -18.91
CA ILE A 88 -13.35 3.83 -18.87
C ILE A 88 -14.30 4.76 -19.63
N ASP A 89 -15.06 5.54 -18.86
CA ASP A 89 -15.99 6.51 -19.42
C ASP A 89 -15.24 7.57 -20.26
N GLN A 90 -15.61 7.66 -21.54
CA GLN A 90 -15.05 8.59 -22.52
C GLN A 90 -15.59 10.02 -22.38
N ASN A 91 -16.52 10.28 -21.44
CA ASN A 91 -17.19 11.58 -21.25
C ASN A 91 -16.30 12.77 -20.83
N ARG A 92 -14.97 12.63 -20.89
CA ARG A 92 -14.02 13.76 -20.81
C ARG A 92 -13.29 13.93 -22.12
N ASP A 93 -14.03 14.12 -23.20
CA ASP A 93 -13.57 15.03 -24.23
C ASP A 93 -13.38 16.39 -23.54
N LEU A 94 -12.13 16.71 -23.21
CA LEU A 94 -11.73 18.06 -22.79
C LEU A 94 -11.89 18.96 -24.02
N SER A 95 -13.16 19.27 -24.33
CA SER A 95 -13.60 19.99 -25.51
C SER A 95 -13.07 21.42 -25.42
N GLY A 96 -11.96 21.68 -26.09
CA GLY A 96 -11.29 22.98 -26.03
C GLY A 96 -9.91 22.99 -26.66
N LEU A 97 -9.26 21.82 -26.79
CA LEU A 97 -8.03 21.70 -27.57
C LEU A 97 -8.37 21.27 -29.01
N PRO A 98 -7.83 21.94 -30.05
CA PRO A 98 -8.20 21.68 -31.44
C PRO A 98 -7.77 20.29 -31.96
N TRP A 99 -6.96 19.58 -31.18
CA TRP A 99 -6.44 18.24 -31.47
C TRP A 99 -7.02 17.16 -30.54
N GLY A 100 -7.97 17.51 -29.68
CA GLY A 100 -8.55 16.59 -28.71
C GLY A 100 -7.63 16.30 -27.52
N GLY A 101 -8.20 15.71 -26.47
CA GLY A 101 -7.47 15.27 -25.27
C GLY A 101 -6.84 13.89 -25.44
N ILE A 102 -5.99 13.50 -24.48
CA ILE A 102 -5.39 12.17 -24.44
C ILE A 102 -6.48 11.13 -24.10
N SER A 103 -6.66 10.11 -24.94
CA SER A 103 -7.64 9.04 -24.72
C SER A 103 -7.12 7.96 -23.77
N MET A 104 -7.71 7.91 -22.58
CA MET A 104 -7.41 6.88 -21.58
C MET A 104 -7.85 5.48 -21.97
N LYS A 105 -8.95 5.35 -22.73
CA LYS A 105 -9.36 4.07 -23.32
C LYS A 105 -8.25 3.52 -24.23
N HIS A 106 -7.73 4.37 -25.13
CA HIS A 106 -6.72 3.95 -26.11
C HIS A 106 -5.40 3.55 -25.44
N ILE A 107 -4.95 4.29 -24.42
CA ILE A 107 -3.72 3.98 -23.70
C ILE A 107 -3.83 2.66 -22.93
N VAL A 108 -4.99 2.38 -22.33
CA VAL A 108 -5.22 1.14 -21.60
C VAL A 108 -5.36 -0.05 -22.55
N GLU A 109 -6.06 0.10 -23.66
CA GLU A 109 -6.23 -0.94 -24.69
C GLU A 109 -4.89 -1.31 -25.36
N THR A 110 -4.09 -0.31 -25.73
CA THR A 110 -2.74 -0.53 -26.28
C THR A 110 -1.80 -1.16 -25.26
N GLY A 111 -1.91 -0.78 -23.98
CA GLY A 111 -1.19 -1.41 -22.87
C GLY A 111 -1.54 -2.90 -22.71
N LYS A 112 -2.82 -3.24 -22.61
CA LYS A 112 -3.30 -4.64 -22.49
C LYS A 112 -2.82 -5.49 -23.67
N SER A 113 -3.04 -5.03 -24.90
CA SER A 113 -2.65 -5.79 -26.10
C SER A 113 -1.14 -6.01 -26.20
N ARG A 114 -0.32 -5.09 -25.68
CA ARG A 114 1.14 -5.26 -25.60
C ARG A 114 1.52 -6.27 -24.52
N GLU A 115 0.91 -6.19 -23.34
CA GLU A 115 1.16 -7.11 -22.23
C GLU A 115 0.79 -8.55 -22.58
N GLU A 116 -0.38 -8.78 -23.19
CA GLU A 116 -0.84 -10.10 -23.63
C GLU A 116 0.14 -10.74 -24.63
N LYS A 117 0.65 -9.96 -25.59
CA LYS A 117 1.67 -10.41 -26.53
C LYS A 117 2.97 -10.78 -25.82
N SER A 118 3.41 -9.98 -24.85
CA SER A 118 4.61 -10.25 -24.05
C SER A 118 4.46 -11.47 -23.12
N GLN A 119 3.30 -11.67 -22.51
CA GLN A 119 3.03 -12.85 -21.68
C GLN A 119 2.97 -14.11 -22.55
N ARG A 120 2.32 -14.05 -23.72
CA ARG A 120 2.25 -15.17 -24.66
C ARG A 120 3.62 -15.56 -25.19
N SER A 121 4.44 -14.60 -25.61
CA SER A 121 5.80 -14.88 -26.08
C SER A 121 6.71 -15.42 -24.96
N SER A 122 6.56 -14.93 -23.73
CA SER A 122 7.31 -15.43 -22.57
C SER A 122 6.93 -16.86 -22.20
N ARG A 123 5.63 -17.20 -22.26
CA ARG A 123 5.14 -18.56 -22.04
C ARG A 123 5.66 -19.50 -23.12
N GLU A 124 5.54 -19.11 -24.39
CA GLU A 124 6.02 -19.89 -25.52
C GLU A 124 7.54 -20.12 -25.41
N SER A 125 8.33 -19.09 -25.13
CA SER A 125 9.78 -19.20 -24.88
C SER A 125 10.13 -20.14 -23.71
N SER A 126 9.39 -20.05 -22.60
CA SER A 126 9.62 -20.89 -21.42
C SER A 126 9.29 -22.38 -21.68
N VAL A 127 8.27 -22.68 -22.48
CA VAL A 127 7.89 -24.06 -22.84
C VAL A 127 8.97 -24.70 -23.72
N TYR A 128 9.51 -23.97 -24.70
CA TYR A 128 10.66 -24.45 -25.51
C TYR A 128 11.94 -24.60 -24.67
N ALA A 129 12.18 -23.71 -23.69
CA ALA A 129 13.30 -23.82 -22.76
C ALA A 129 13.14 -24.98 -21.75
N ALA A 130 11.92 -25.32 -21.35
CA ALA A 130 11.65 -26.44 -20.44
C ALA A 130 11.74 -27.78 -21.17
N ALA A 131 11.21 -27.88 -22.40
CA ALA A 131 11.28 -29.08 -23.22
C ALA A 131 12.72 -29.44 -23.66
N SER A 132 13.58 -28.45 -23.86
CA SER A 132 15.00 -28.67 -24.19
C SER A 132 15.86 -29.12 -22.99
N ARG A 133 15.38 -28.98 -21.75
CA ARG A 133 16.09 -29.42 -20.54
C ARG A 133 15.82 -30.87 -20.14
N THR A 134 14.74 -31.48 -20.62
CA THR A 134 14.33 -32.84 -20.22
C THR A 134 14.65 -33.91 -21.27
N GLY A 135 15.17 -33.54 -22.43
CA GLY A 135 15.37 -34.43 -23.58
C GLY A 135 16.79 -34.96 -23.79
N GLY A 136 17.55 -35.23 -22.73
CA GLY A 136 18.99 -35.52 -22.87
C GLY A 136 19.57 -36.50 -21.85
N SER A 137 18.99 -37.70 -21.71
CA SER A 137 19.77 -38.86 -21.25
C SER A 137 19.06 -40.16 -21.63
N SER A 138 19.42 -40.68 -22.79
CA SER A 138 19.16 -42.08 -23.14
C SER A 138 20.43 -42.63 -23.75
N ARG A 139 20.85 -43.75 -23.16
CA ARG A 139 21.90 -44.72 -23.56
C ARG A 139 23.28 -44.47 -22.98
#